data_AF-A0A958LG62-F1
#
_entry.id   AF-A0A958LG62-F1
#
_cell.length_a   1.000
_cell.length_b   1.000
_cell.length_c   1.000
_cell.angle_alpha   90.00
_cell.angle_beta   90.00
_cell.angle_gamma   90.00
#
_symmetry.space_group_name_H-M   'P 1'
#
loop_
_entity.id
_entity.type
_entity.pdbx_description
1 polymer ?
#
loop_
_entity_poly.entity_id
_entity_poly.type
_entity_poly.pdbx_seq_one_letter_code
_entity_poly.pdbx_strand_id
1 'polypeptide(L)'
;MFQVTKLSKSYGKQVLFDDVTFTVGDGERVGLVGRNGHGKTTLFRILTGAEEVDSGEIHTPADYRIGYLSQHLSFSKQSALAEVASELPQQKDWIETHRAEAILSGLGFSEGQMHEDPKLLSGGFQVRLNLAKVIVSEPNLLLLDEPTNYLDIVSMRWLAQ
;
A
#
# COMPACT_ATOMS: atom_id res chain seq x y z
N MET A 1 -4.58 5.04 -16.74
CA MET A 1 -3.12 5.27 -16.68
C MET A 1 -2.83 6.34 -15.65
N PHE A 2 -1.91 6.06 -14.74
CA PHE A 2 -1.43 7.02 -13.75
C PHE A 2 -0.32 7.86 -14.37
N GLN A 3 -0.38 9.19 -14.23
CA GLN A 3 0.60 10.09 -14.83
C GLN A 3 1.00 11.21 -13.89
N VAL A 4 2.29 11.51 -13.85
CA VAL A 4 2.88 12.67 -13.19
C VAL A 4 3.57 13.51 -14.25
N THR A 5 3.27 14.80 -14.27
CA THR A 5 3.77 15.74 -15.27
C THR A 5 4.42 16.94 -14.59
N LYS A 6 5.69 17.19 -14.91
CA LYS A 6 6.48 18.35 -14.47
C LYS A 6 6.47 18.60 -12.96
N LEU A 7 6.54 17.52 -12.18
CA LEU A 7 6.51 17.58 -10.73
C LEU A 7 7.79 18.19 -10.20
N SER A 8 7.64 19.24 -9.40
CA SER A 8 8.75 19.83 -8.63
C SER A 8 8.41 19.92 -7.16
N LYS A 9 9.41 19.68 -6.31
CA LYS A 9 9.32 19.80 -4.85
C LYS A 9 10.65 20.23 -4.27
N SER A 10 10.59 21.21 -3.38
CA SER A 10 11.72 21.73 -2.62
C SER A 10 11.37 21.94 -1.15
N TYR A 11 12.37 21.78 -0.28
CA TYR A 11 12.28 22.22 1.12
C TYR A 11 13.37 23.25 1.39
N GLY A 12 12.95 24.51 1.56
CA GLY A 12 13.89 25.62 1.70
C GLY A 12 14.81 25.71 0.49
N LYS A 13 16.09 25.39 0.66
CA LYS A 13 17.11 25.41 -0.41
C LYS A 13 17.36 24.05 -1.06
N GLN A 14 16.81 22.98 -0.50
CA GLN A 14 17.02 21.62 -1.00
C GLN A 14 15.95 21.29 -2.03
N VAL A 15 16.35 21.15 -3.29
CA VAL A 15 15.49 20.63 -4.37
C VAL A 15 15.47 19.10 -4.25
N LEU A 16 14.27 18.53 -4.13
CA LEU A 16 14.07 17.08 -4.15
C LEU A 16 13.68 16.58 -5.54
N PHE A 17 12.78 17.31 -6.21
CA PHE A 17 12.32 17.03 -7.55
C PHE A 17 12.33 18.30 -8.38
N ASP A 18 12.80 18.19 -9.62
CA ASP A 18 12.86 19.27 -10.59
C ASP A 18 12.35 18.74 -11.94
N ASP A 19 11.16 19.18 -12.33
CA ASP A 19 10.51 18.87 -13.61
C ASP A 19 10.36 17.35 -13.91
N VAL A 20 10.03 16.56 -12.87
CA VAL A 20 9.92 15.11 -12.98
C VAL A 20 8.62 14.72 -13.70
N THR A 21 8.72 13.94 -14.77
CA THR A 21 7.58 13.41 -15.53
C THR A 21 7.70 11.90 -15.68
N PHE A 22 6.65 11.16 -15.34
CA PHE A 22 6.59 9.70 -15.53
C PHE A 22 5.14 9.21 -15.65
N THR A 23 4.99 8.02 -16.21
CA THR A 23 3.70 7.31 -16.32
C THR A 23 3.85 5.92 -15.75
N VAL A 24 2.77 5.40 -15.16
CA VAL A 24 2.66 4.00 -14.75
C VAL A 24 1.42 3.41 -15.44
N GLY A 25 1.68 2.42 -16.28
CA GLY A 25 0.68 1.64 -17.00
C GLY A 25 0.11 0.50 -16.15
N ASP A 26 -1.01 -0.05 -16.61
CA ASP A 26 -1.68 -1.16 -15.93
C ASP A 26 -0.80 -2.43 -15.99
N GLY A 27 -0.61 -3.09 -14.85
CA GLY A 27 0.23 -4.29 -14.73
C GLY A 27 1.74 -4.03 -14.70
N GLU A 28 2.19 -2.79 -14.82
CA GLU A 28 3.61 -2.46 -14.73
C GLU A 28 4.13 -2.60 -13.30
N ARG A 29 5.34 -3.16 -13.17
CA ARG A 29 6.08 -3.24 -11.92
C ARG A 29 7.27 -2.29 -12.00
N VAL A 30 7.18 -1.15 -11.32
CA VAL A 30 8.18 -0.08 -11.39
C VAL A 30 9.02 -0.06 -10.11
N GLY A 31 10.34 -0.11 -10.26
CA GLY A 31 11.28 0.03 -9.15
C GLY A 31 11.78 1.46 -9.02
N LEU A 32 11.54 2.09 -7.86
CA LEU A 32 12.13 3.39 -7.53
C LEU A 32 13.44 3.21 -6.78
N VAL A 33 14.56 3.56 -7.42
CA VAL A 33 15.91 3.42 -6.85
C VAL A 33 16.55 4.79 -6.60
N GLY A 34 17.32 4.87 -5.53
CA GLY A 34 18.03 6.09 -5.14
C GLY A 34 18.66 5.96 -3.77
N ARG A 35 19.61 6.83 -3.45
CA ARG A 35 20.23 6.86 -2.10
C ARG A 35 19.20 7.32 -1.05
N ASN A 36 19.50 7.08 0.23
CA ASN A 36 18.64 7.57 1.31
C ASN A 36 18.63 9.10 1.33
N GLY A 37 17.50 9.68 1.73
CA GLY A 37 17.31 11.14 1.74
C GLY A 37 17.10 11.80 0.36
N HIS A 38 17.03 11.02 -0.73
CA HIS A 38 16.80 11.56 -2.09
C HIS A 38 15.31 11.66 -2.46
N GLY A 39 14.43 11.78 -1.47
CA GLY A 39 13.01 12.05 -1.70
C GLY A 39 12.12 10.84 -1.99
N LYS A 40 12.59 9.58 -1.97
CA LYS A 40 11.74 8.40 -2.26
C LYS A 40 10.42 8.37 -1.45
N THR A 41 10.52 8.44 -0.12
CA THR A 41 9.35 8.51 0.76
C THR A 41 8.55 9.80 0.57
N THR A 42 9.20 10.92 0.20
CA THR A 42 8.50 12.16 -0.17
C THR A 42 7.67 11.99 -1.43
N LEU A 43 8.19 11.31 -2.45
CA LEU A 43 7.43 10.97 -3.64
C LEU A 43 6.19 10.18 -3.25
N PHE A 44 6.34 9.14 -2.43
CA PHE A 44 5.20 8.32 -2.01
C PHE A 44 4.14 9.12 -1.25
N ARG A 45 4.55 10.02 -0.34
CA ARG A 45 3.63 10.93 0.36
C ARG A 45 2.91 11.88 -0.60
N ILE A 46 3.60 12.34 -1.64
CA ILE A 46 2.98 13.16 -2.70
C ILE A 46 1.95 12.32 -3.49
N LEU A 47 2.32 11.11 -3.92
CA LEU A 47 1.42 10.25 -4.71
C LEU A 47 0.18 9.83 -3.91
N THR A 48 0.28 9.69 -2.58
CA THR A 48 -0.86 9.39 -1.70
C THR A 48 -1.64 10.63 -1.27
N GLY A 49 -1.23 11.84 -1.70
CA GLY A 49 -1.87 13.10 -1.32
C GLY A 49 -1.60 13.55 0.12
N ALA A 50 -0.71 12.87 0.85
CA ALA A 50 -0.27 13.29 2.18
C ALA A 50 0.67 14.50 2.14
N GLU A 51 1.14 14.89 0.96
CA GLU A 51 2.00 16.04 0.75
C GLU A 51 1.73 16.73 -0.59
N GLU A 52 1.71 18.06 -0.58
CA GLU A 52 1.49 18.88 -1.77
C GLU A 52 2.76 19.06 -2.60
N VAL A 53 2.61 19.18 -3.91
CA VAL A 53 3.68 19.59 -4.84
C VAL A 53 3.83 21.10 -4.86
N ASP A 54 5.01 21.59 -5.24
CA ASP A 54 5.20 23.04 -5.43
C ASP A 54 4.75 23.46 -6.84
N SER A 55 4.94 22.57 -7.83
CA SER A 55 4.42 22.70 -9.19
C SER A 55 4.28 21.34 -9.86
N GLY A 56 3.55 21.31 -10.98
CA GLY A 56 3.26 20.10 -11.75
C GLY A 56 1.89 19.52 -11.43
N GLU A 57 1.56 18.42 -12.10
CA GLU A 57 0.24 17.81 -12.04
C GLU A 57 0.34 16.28 -11.88
N ILE A 58 -0.59 15.72 -11.11
CA ILE A 58 -0.78 14.27 -10.96
C ILE A 58 -2.16 13.95 -11.52
N HIS A 59 -2.19 13.19 -12.61
CA HIS A 59 -3.43 12.75 -13.24
C HIS A 59 -3.71 11.30 -12.87
N THR A 60 -4.91 11.09 -12.33
CA THR A 60 -5.46 9.78 -12.01
C THR A 60 -6.80 9.60 -12.73
N PRO A 61 -7.14 8.39 -13.20
CA PRO A 61 -8.49 8.06 -13.64
C PRO A 61 -9.54 8.29 -12.54
N ALA A 62 -10.81 8.39 -12.93
CA ALA A 62 -11.91 8.40 -11.96
C ALA A 62 -11.89 7.12 -11.10
N ASP A 63 -12.20 7.27 -9.80
CA ASP A 63 -12.21 6.19 -8.81
C ASP A 63 -10.88 5.42 -8.65
N TYR A 64 -9.76 6.01 -9.05
CA TYR A 64 -8.44 5.39 -8.96
C TYR A 64 -7.96 5.33 -7.51
N ARG A 65 -7.80 4.12 -6.98
CA ARG A 65 -7.34 3.86 -5.61
C ARG A 65 -5.84 3.60 -5.58
N ILE A 66 -5.15 4.34 -4.74
CA ILE A 66 -3.73 4.13 -4.45
C ILE A 66 -3.64 3.45 -3.09
N GLY A 67 -3.20 2.20 -3.08
CA GLY A 67 -2.90 1.46 -1.86
C GLY A 67 -1.46 1.72 -1.44
N TYR A 68 -1.24 2.08 -0.18
CA TYR A 68 0.10 2.31 0.35
C TYR A 68 0.38 1.40 1.54
N LEU A 69 1.41 0.57 1.42
CA LEU A 69 1.84 -0.28 2.52
C LEU A 69 2.70 0.53 3.50
N SER A 70 2.05 1.10 4.51
CA SER A 70 2.72 1.84 5.58
C SER A 70 3.61 0.93 6.43
N GLN A 71 4.78 1.46 6.85
CA GLN A 71 5.66 0.81 7.81
C GLN A 71 5.10 0.86 9.26
N HIS A 72 4.23 1.83 9.55
CA HIS A 72 3.59 1.95 10.86
C HIS A 72 2.31 1.11 10.89
N LEU A 73 2.35 0.04 11.68
CA LEU A 73 1.23 -0.88 11.87
C LEU A 73 0.26 -0.30 12.90
N SER A 74 -1.02 -0.26 12.54
CA SER A 74 -2.12 0.15 13.42
C SER A 74 -3.31 -0.78 13.22
N PHE A 75 -3.78 -1.35 14.33
CA PHE A 75 -4.90 -2.29 14.35
C PHE A 75 -5.97 -1.82 15.34
N SER A 76 -7.22 -1.83 14.88
CA SER A 76 -8.36 -1.27 15.60
C SER A 76 -9.46 -2.29 15.90
N LYS A 77 -9.46 -3.43 15.21
CA LYS A 77 -10.46 -4.50 15.35
C LYS A 77 -9.98 -5.59 16.29
N GLN A 78 -10.94 -6.40 16.75
CA GLN A 78 -10.71 -7.49 17.70
C GLN A 78 -10.28 -8.80 17.03
N SER A 79 -10.31 -8.87 15.70
CA SER A 79 -9.81 -10.02 14.94
C SER A 79 -9.12 -9.59 13.66
N ALA A 80 -8.16 -10.39 13.20
CA ALA A 80 -7.48 -10.19 11.93
C ALA A 80 -8.46 -10.14 10.74
N LEU A 81 -9.47 -11.03 10.71
CA LEU A 81 -10.49 -11.03 9.68
C LEU A 81 -11.31 -9.73 9.68
N ALA A 82 -11.74 -9.26 10.85
CA ALA A 82 -12.48 -8.01 10.95
C ALA A 82 -11.63 -6.80 10.55
N GLU A 83 -10.34 -6.83 10.86
CA GLU A 83 -9.39 -5.79 10.45
C GLU A 83 -9.29 -5.70 8.93
N VAL A 84 -9.11 -6.82 8.22
CA VAL A 84 -9.08 -6.84 6.75
C VAL A 84 -10.44 -6.48 6.16
N ALA A 85 -11.51 -7.10 6.63
CA ALA A 85 -12.86 -6.85 6.10
C ALA A 85 -13.29 -5.38 6.24
N SER A 86 -12.73 -4.63 7.20
CA SER A 86 -13.03 -3.22 7.36
C SER A 86 -12.50 -2.30 6.25
N GLU A 87 -11.61 -2.80 5.39
CA GLU A 87 -11.00 -2.06 4.27
C GLU A 87 -11.65 -2.42 2.91
N LEU A 88 -12.74 -3.20 2.90
CA LEU A 88 -13.47 -3.55 1.68
C LEU A 88 -14.14 -2.28 1.06
N PRO A 89 -14.04 -2.08 -0.26
CA PRO A 89 -14.45 -0.84 -0.93
C PRO A 89 -15.97 -0.58 -0.97
N GLN A 90 -16.80 -1.54 -0.56
CA GLN A 90 -18.23 -1.34 -0.34
C GLN A 90 -18.60 -2.06 0.97
N GLN A 91 -19.25 -1.38 1.92
CA GLN A 91 -19.99 -2.06 3.00
C GLN A 91 -21.20 -2.77 2.38
N LYS A 92 -20.95 -3.82 1.60
CA LYS A 92 -21.96 -4.80 1.26
C LYS A 92 -22.07 -5.76 2.42
N ASP A 93 -23.27 -6.28 2.58
CA ASP A 93 -23.66 -7.25 3.59
C ASP A 93 -22.61 -8.37 3.79
N TRP A 94 -22.78 -9.08 4.90
CA TRP A 94 -22.14 -10.25 5.52
C TRP A 94 -21.60 -11.36 4.59
N ILE A 95 -21.74 -11.20 3.28
CA ILE A 95 -21.36 -12.06 2.15
C ILE A 95 -19.96 -11.73 1.59
N GLU A 96 -19.36 -10.56 1.85
CA GLU A 96 -18.04 -10.18 1.28
C GLU A 96 -16.81 -10.57 2.14
N THR A 97 -16.98 -11.13 3.34
CA THR A 97 -15.86 -11.62 4.17
C THR A 97 -15.05 -12.73 3.51
N HIS A 98 -15.63 -13.48 2.56
CA HIS A 98 -14.94 -14.53 1.82
C HIS A 98 -13.68 -14.05 1.09
N ARG A 99 -13.67 -12.80 0.60
CA ARG A 99 -12.48 -12.25 -0.04
C ARG A 99 -11.37 -12.01 0.98
N ALA A 100 -11.72 -11.43 2.14
CA ALA A 100 -10.78 -11.21 3.22
C ALA A 100 -10.17 -12.55 3.70
N GLU A 101 -11.01 -13.58 3.87
CA GLU A 101 -10.58 -14.94 4.19
C GLU A 101 -9.65 -15.53 3.12
N ALA A 102 -9.98 -15.36 1.83
CA ALA A 102 -9.14 -15.87 0.73
C ALA A 102 -7.76 -15.19 0.70
N ILE A 103 -7.71 -13.86 0.90
CA ILE A 103 -6.44 -13.12 0.96
C ILE A 103 -5.63 -13.54 2.19
N LEU A 104 -6.25 -13.63 3.37
CA LEU A 104 -5.60 -14.08 4.60
C LEU A 104 -5.06 -15.50 4.47
N SER A 105 -5.85 -16.42 3.88
CA SER A 105 -5.42 -17.79 3.60
C SER A 105 -4.22 -17.82 2.64
N GLY A 106 -4.26 -17.02 1.56
CA GLY A 106 -3.15 -16.90 0.61
C GLY A 106 -1.87 -16.34 1.23
N LEU A 107 -2.00 -15.48 2.25
CA LEU A 107 -0.89 -14.97 3.05
C LEU A 107 -0.50 -15.91 4.21
N GLY A 108 -1.11 -17.09 4.29
CA GLY A 108 -0.73 -18.15 5.22
C GLY A 108 -1.27 -18.00 6.64
N PHE A 109 -2.37 -17.27 6.84
CA PHE A 109 -3.10 -17.28 8.11
C PHE A 109 -3.89 -18.59 8.24
N SER A 110 -3.83 -19.22 9.41
CA SER A 110 -4.76 -20.28 9.79
C SER A 110 -6.10 -19.71 10.24
N GLU A 111 -7.15 -20.55 10.23
CA GLU A 111 -8.49 -20.17 10.70
C GLU A 111 -8.46 -19.58 12.12
N GLY A 112 -7.73 -20.22 13.05
CA GLY A 112 -7.57 -19.70 14.41
C GLY A 112 -6.95 -18.30 14.47
N GLN A 113 -5.93 -18.04 13.65
CA GLN A 113 -5.28 -16.72 13.58
C GLN A 113 -6.18 -15.64 12.95
N MET A 114 -7.11 -16.01 12.07
CA MET A 114 -8.06 -15.05 11.49
C MET A 114 -9.01 -14.48 12.55
N HIS A 115 -9.30 -15.24 13.60
CA HIS A 115 -10.15 -14.83 14.72
C HIS A 115 -9.38 -14.29 15.93
N GLU A 116 -8.05 -14.27 15.87
CA GLU A 116 -7.18 -13.76 16.94
C GLU A 116 -7.04 -12.23 16.86
N ASP A 117 -6.86 -11.58 18.01
CA ASP A 117 -6.55 -10.14 18.10
C ASP A 117 -5.24 -9.85 17.32
N PRO A 118 -5.24 -8.92 16.36
CA PRO A 118 -4.06 -8.53 15.59
C PRO A 118 -2.81 -8.24 16.44
N LYS A 119 -3.00 -7.72 17.66
CA LYS A 119 -1.90 -7.35 18.57
C LYS A 119 -1.21 -8.57 19.19
N LEU A 120 -1.85 -9.74 19.18
CA LEU A 120 -1.29 -11.00 19.69
C LEU A 120 -0.53 -11.79 18.62
N LEU A 121 -0.77 -11.50 17.34
CA LEU A 121 -0.04 -12.08 16.23
C LEU A 121 1.47 -11.76 16.30
N SER A 122 2.30 -12.64 15.75
CA SER A 122 3.73 -12.35 15.60
C SER A 122 3.95 -11.15 14.68
N GLY A 123 5.05 -10.43 14.85
CA GLY A 123 5.34 -9.24 14.03
C GLY A 123 5.31 -9.50 12.52
N GLY A 124 5.76 -10.69 12.07
CA GLY A 124 5.65 -11.09 10.66
C GLY A 124 4.19 -11.22 10.19
N PHE A 125 3.33 -11.82 11.01
CA PHE A 125 1.89 -11.90 10.71
C PHE A 125 1.21 -10.54 10.79
N GLN A 126 1.65 -9.64 11.66
CA GLN A 126 1.15 -8.25 11.68
C GLN A 126 1.50 -7.50 10.38
N VAL A 127 2.70 -7.70 9.82
CA VAL A 127 3.06 -7.13 8.52
C VAL A 127 2.21 -7.74 7.40
N ARG A 128 2.01 -9.06 7.39
CA ARG A 128 1.12 -9.72 6.42
C ARG A 128 -0.32 -9.24 6.53
N LEU A 129 -0.80 -9.00 7.75
CA LEU A 129 -2.14 -8.46 7.99
C LEU A 129 -2.29 -7.06 7.38
N ASN A 130 -1.28 -6.21 7.57
CA ASN A 130 -1.27 -4.88 6.95
C ASN A 130 -1.22 -4.94 5.43
N LEU A 131 -0.49 -5.90 4.86
CA LEU A 131 -0.54 -6.16 3.42
C LEU A 131 -1.93 -6.61 2.96
N ALA A 132 -2.59 -7.50 3.70
CA ALA A 132 -3.95 -7.95 3.41
C ALA A 132 -4.96 -6.80 3.38
N LYS A 133 -4.88 -5.88 4.36
CA LYS A 133 -5.69 -4.65 4.43
C LYS A 133 -5.56 -3.78 3.18
N VAL A 134 -4.34 -3.61 2.67
CA VAL A 134 -4.13 -2.80 1.47
C VAL A 134 -4.65 -3.51 0.23
N ILE A 135 -4.40 -4.82 0.09
CA ILE A 135 -4.84 -5.60 -1.08
C ILE A 135 -6.36 -5.68 -1.18
N VAL A 136 -7.06 -5.89 -0.06
CA VAL A 136 -8.51 -6.10 -0.05
C VAL A 136 -9.29 -4.86 -0.48
N SER A 137 -8.70 -3.66 -0.35
CA SER A 137 -9.25 -2.38 -0.84
C SER A 137 -9.28 -2.26 -2.37
N GLU A 138 -8.71 -3.24 -3.08
CA GLU A 138 -8.55 -3.27 -4.53
C GLU A 138 -7.86 -2.02 -5.09
N PRO A 139 -6.60 -1.77 -4.72
CA PRO A 139 -5.88 -0.62 -5.23
C PRO A 139 -5.57 -0.81 -6.73
N ASN A 140 -5.72 0.26 -7.50
CA ASN A 140 -5.26 0.33 -8.89
C ASN A 140 -3.74 0.51 -8.97
N LEU A 141 -3.15 1.17 -7.97
CA LEU A 141 -1.70 1.31 -7.79
C LEU A 141 -1.32 0.90 -6.37
N LEU A 142 -0.40 -0.06 -6.24
CA LEU A 142 0.16 -0.47 -4.96
C LEU A 142 1.56 0.12 -4.78
N LEU A 143 1.73 0.93 -3.75
CA LEU A 143 3.00 1.52 -3.35
C LEU A 143 3.62 0.72 -2.20
N LEU A 144 4.85 0.27 -2.39
CA LEU A 144 5.62 -0.52 -1.43
C LEU A 144 6.91 0.21 -1.08
N ASP A 145 7.01 0.76 0.14
CA ASP A 145 8.23 1.44 0.59
C ASP A 145 9.14 0.43 1.29
N GLU A 146 10.33 0.21 0.72
CA GLU A 146 11.32 -0.79 1.16
C GLU A 146 10.74 -2.21 1.40
N PRO A 147 10.04 -2.81 0.42
CA PRO A 147 9.31 -4.08 0.61
C PRO A 147 10.20 -5.23 1.11
N THR A 148 11.46 -5.29 0.67
CA THR A 148 12.39 -6.37 1.06
C THR A 148 12.79 -6.33 2.53
N ASN A 149 12.59 -5.21 3.23
CA ASN A 149 12.97 -5.08 4.64
C ASN A 149 11.90 -5.65 5.58
N TYR A 150 10.66 -5.76 5.09
CA TYR A 150 9.50 -6.07 5.94
C TYR A 150 8.66 -7.22 5.41
N LEU A 151 8.65 -7.46 4.09
CA LEU A 151 7.91 -8.54 3.47
C LEU A 151 8.75 -9.82 3.43
N ASP A 152 8.23 -10.86 4.06
CA ASP A 152 8.79 -12.19 3.93
C ASP A 152 8.54 -12.81 2.55
N ILE A 153 9.18 -13.96 2.32
CA ILE A 153 9.10 -14.68 1.05
C ILE A 153 7.67 -15.08 0.67
N VAL A 154 6.79 -15.31 1.66
CA VAL A 154 5.40 -15.73 1.39
C VAL A 154 4.62 -14.54 0.83
N SER A 155 4.73 -13.38 1.49
CA SER A 155 4.13 -12.11 1.06
C SER A 155 4.61 -11.70 -0.32
N MET A 156 5.92 -11.78 -0.56
CA MET A 156 6.53 -11.44 -1.84
C MET A 156 6.07 -12.38 -2.96
N ARG A 157 5.96 -13.68 -2.68
CA ARG A 157 5.43 -14.65 -3.66
C ARG A 157 3.97 -14.40 -3.97
N TRP A 158 3.17 -14.03 -2.97
CA TRP A 158 1.76 -13.67 -3.18
C TRP A 158 1.64 -12.49 -4.15
N LEU A 159 2.42 -11.42 -3.92
CA LEU A 159 2.44 -10.24 -4.80
C LEU A 159 3.00 -10.50 -6.20
N ALA A 160 3.79 -11.57 -6.35
CA ALA A 160 4.43 -11.92 -7.61
C ALA A 160 3.50 -12.70 -8.56
N GLN A 161 2.41 -13.30 -8.05
CA GLN A 161 1.38 -14.00 -8.84
C GLN A 161 0.70 -13.05 -9.83
#